data_AF-Q23RQ3-F1
#
_entry.id   AF-Q23RQ3-F1
#
_cell.length_a   1.000
_cell.length_b   1.000
_cell.length_c   1.000
_cell.angle_alpha   90.00
_cell.angle_beta   90.00
_cell.angle_gamma   90.00
#
_symmetry.space_group_name_H-M   'P 1'
#
loop_
_entity.id
_entity.type
_entity.pdbx_description
1 polymer ?
#
loop_
_entity_poly.entity_id
_entity_poly.type
_entity_poly.pdbx_seq_one_letter_code
_entity_poly.pdbx_strand_id
1 'polypeptide(L)'
;MYFKMRYKKGKNPYKNFNQQTNKFYIIKMLQKIFILSLISVQLQLVLASPGVPVRCGMSNDSKSCGTSGGSSWVSSDGGLFYIADCSNIGTLSQAFDTICASCFSGSLQFVNSNQDGCQSTPSMVGDNAPCQKDGVCSYITCGSPQAFNWLKSNGDTKNCYIQSLQALPNIPVGFSILNDYMCQSADGATYFANSYGSYCVETSASCSRNKNWNDKDCNICNANGANSANIYASSDQTQCTNTVSAGVNVPCQTGGSCSNCNSPTGFAFSKSTISGDSSNCFVTSCSATVFPTTGLNDYFCSSCSKSNKFANLAGTACLNIQQSCTRTSNWFDSDCEKCNAGTANAAKKYASADQKSCIDSLPSIPGNLVPCQTGGSCNSCSAPTGFTFTKSTASSDNTNCFITSCLATSIPITNLSDNYCGSCNKANQFANSYGTACVNSKSSCSKKQGWTDEDCQICNANGSSSTNLYASQNKTQCVSIKPTSSASQLMVFIGLIVFSILF
;
A
#
# COMPACT_ATOMS: atom_id res chain seq x y z
N MET A 1 -32.07 -33.09 -49.24
CA MET A 1 -31.70 -31.75 -48.74
C MET A 1 -30.21 -31.72 -48.48
N TYR A 2 -29.43 -31.08 -49.36
CA TYR A 2 -27.97 -30.96 -49.28
C TYR A 2 -27.63 -29.47 -49.29
N PHE A 3 -27.08 -28.93 -48.21
CA PHE A 3 -26.64 -27.53 -48.12
C PHE A 3 -25.19 -27.42 -48.59
N LYS A 4 -25.00 -26.76 -49.75
CA LYS A 4 -23.70 -26.43 -50.33
C LYS A 4 -23.31 -25.00 -49.92
N MET A 5 -22.48 -24.85 -48.89
CA MET A 5 -21.91 -23.54 -48.53
C MET A 5 -20.74 -23.19 -49.47
N ARG A 6 -20.86 -22.08 -50.20
CA ARG A 6 -19.75 -21.46 -50.96
C ARG A 6 -19.04 -20.44 -50.08
N TYR A 7 -17.77 -20.67 -49.77
CA TYR A 7 -16.88 -19.68 -49.17
C TYR A 7 -16.42 -18.67 -50.25
N LYS A 8 -16.80 -17.39 -50.11
CA LYS A 8 -16.24 -16.29 -50.92
C LYS A 8 -15.01 -15.72 -50.22
N LYS A 9 -13.88 -15.72 -50.93
CA LYS A 9 -12.58 -15.17 -50.53
C LYS A 9 -12.65 -13.64 -50.58
N GLY A 10 -12.74 -12.99 -49.40
CA GLY A 10 -12.70 -11.54 -49.27
C GLY A 10 -11.28 -11.00 -49.45
N LYS A 11 -11.11 -10.03 -50.36
CA LYS A 11 -9.87 -9.25 -50.51
C LYS A 11 -9.80 -8.22 -49.37
N ASN A 12 -8.62 -8.12 -48.75
CA ASN A 12 -8.33 -7.28 -47.59
C ASN A 12 -7.78 -5.91 -48.06
N PRO A 13 -8.48 -4.77 -47.90
CA PRO A 13 -8.00 -3.46 -48.37
C PRO A 13 -7.57 -2.59 -47.19
N TYR A 14 -6.39 -2.85 -46.62
CA TYR A 14 -5.76 -1.91 -45.69
C TYR A 14 -4.24 -1.90 -45.88
N LYS A 15 -3.78 -1.19 -46.90
CA LYS A 15 -2.44 -0.58 -46.94
C LYS A 15 -2.55 0.75 -47.68
N ASN A 16 -1.96 1.80 -47.09
CA ASN A 16 -1.79 3.17 -47.58
C ASN A 16 -2.86 4.20 -47.22
N PHE A 17 -3.09 4.42 -45.92
CA PHE A 17 -3.66 5.68 -45.44
C PHE A 17 -3.08 6.06 -44.08
N ASN A 18 -1.82 6.53 -44.04
CA ASN A 18 -1.34 7.39 -42.93
C ASN A 18 0.06 7.91 -43.22
N GLN A 19 0.14 9.12 -43.76
CA GLN A 19 1.32 9.99 -43.59
C GLN A 19 1.02 11.48 -43.82
N GLN A 20 -0.13 11.86 -44.43
CA GLN A 20 -0.48 13.27 -44.64
C GLN A 20 -1.34 13.92 -43.53
N THR A 21 -2.04 13.15 -42.70
CA THR A 21 -2.92 13.68 -41.64
C THR A 21 -2.17 14.22 -40.41
N ASN A 22 -0.91 13.82 -40.19
CA ASN A 22 -0.12 14.30 -39.04
C ASN A 22 0.43 15.73 -39.22
N LYS A 23 0.65 16.21 -40.45
CA LYS A 23 1.19 17.57 -40.67
C LYS A 23 0.18 18.68 -40.36
N PHE A 24 -1.11 18.45 -40.60
CA PHE A 24 -2.16 19.44 -40.34
C PHE A 24 -2.46 19.61 -38.84
N TYR A 25 -2.29 18.55 -38.05
CA TYR A 25 -2.52 18.60 -36.60
C TYR A 25 -1.43 19.39 -35.87
N ILE A 26 -0.17 19.24 -36.29
CA ILE A 26 0.97 19.94 -35.68
C ILE A 26 0.88 21.46 -35.90
N ILE A 27 0.46 21.91 -37.09
CA ILE A 27 0.34 23.34 -37.40
C ILE A 27 -0.80 23.99 -36.58
N LYS A 28 -1.95 23.32 -36.43
CA LYS A 28 -3.03 23.83 -35.56
C LYS A 28 -2.67 23.84 -34.08
N MET A 29 -1.82 22.91 -33.63
CA MET A 29 -1.35 22.86 -32.25
C MET A 29 -0.36 23.99 -31.96
N LEU A 30 0.57 24.25 -32.87
CA LEU A 30 1.54 25.35 -32.74
C LEU A 30 0.87 26.73 -32.80
N GLN A 31 -0.17 26.90 -33.62
CA GLN A 31 -0.93 28.15 -33.69
C GLN A 31 -1.69 28.44 -32.38
N LYS A 32 -2.21 27.41 -31.70
CA LYS A 32 -2.83 27.56 -30.36
C LYS A 32 -1.80 27.90 -29.29
N ILE A 33 -0.59 27.32 -29.35
CA ILE A 33 0.49 27.62 -28.40
C ILE A 33 0.97 29.06 -28.56
N PHE A 34 1.07 29.58 -29.79
CA PHE A 34 1.45 30.97 -30.02
C PHE A 34 0.39 31.97 -29.53
N ILE A 35 -0.90 31.67 -29.69
CA ILE A 35 -1.99 32.52 -29.19
C ILE A 35 -2.04 32.51 -27.65
N LEU A 36 -1.75 31.38 -27.00
CA LEU A 36 -1.62 31.30 -25.54
C LEU A 36 -0.40 32.06 -25.01
N SER A 37 0.72 32.06 -25.74
CA SER A 37 1.91 32.85 -25.40
C SER A 37 1.66 34.36 -25.49
N LEU A 38 0.95 34.83 -26.51
CA LEU A 38 0.66 36.26 -26.69
C LEU A 38 -0.36 36.83 -25.69
N ILE A 39 -1.19 35.99 -25.06
CA ILE A 39 -2.11 36.41 -24.00
C ILE A 39 -1.41 36.50 -22.62
N SER A 40 -0.26 35.84 -22.45
CA SER A 40 0.52 35.90 -21.20
C SER A 40 1.38 37.16 -21.02
N VAL A 41 1.44 38.05 -22.02
CA VAL A 41 2.20 39.31 -21.98
C VAL A 41 1.24 40.50 -21.99
N GLN A 42 0.41 40.60 -20.96
CA GLN A 42 -0.40 41.78 -20.65
C GLN A 42 -0.08 42.21 -19.22
N LEU A 43 0.66 43.32 -19.12
CA LEU A 43 0.63 44.32 -18.05
C LEU A 43 0.36 43.80 -16.62
N GLN A 44 1.42 43.45 -15.88
CA GLN A 44 1.34 43.34 -14.42
C GLN A 44 1.18 44.74 -13.81
N LEU A 45 -0.05 45.25 -13.77
CA LEU A 45 -0.42 46.12 -12.66
C LEU A 45 -0.33 45.25 -11.41
N VAL A 46 0.68 45.49 -10.57
CA VAL A 46 0.75 44.91 -9.22
C VAL A 46 -0.41 45.51 -8.44
N LEU A 47 -1.58 44.86 -8.51
CA LEU A 47 -2.68 45.14 -7.60
C LEU A 47 -2.26 44.57 -6.25
N ALA A 48 -1.97 45.47 -5.31
CA ALA A 48 -1.78 45.14 -3.90
C ALA A 48 -2.90 44.19 -3.45
N SER A 49 -2.53 42.97 -3.03
CA SER A 49 -3.49 42.04 -2.44
C SER A 49 -3.59 42.33 -0.94
N PRO A 50 -4.80 42.59 -0.41
CA PRO A 50 -4.99 42.64 1.03
C PRO A 50 -4.67 41.28 1.65
N GLY A 51 -4.14 41.31 2.87
CA GLY A 51 -3.83 40.11 3.64
C GLY A 51 -5.09 39.34 4.07
N VAL A 52 -4.88 38.12 4.53
CA VAL A 52 -5.91 37.29 5.14
C VAL A 52 -6.26 37.84 6.54
N PRO A 53 -7.55 37.90 6.91
CA PRO A 53 -7.96 38.27 8.26
C PRO A 53 -7.37 37.35 9.33
N VAL A 54 -6.75 37.94 10.35
CA VAL A 54 -6.13 37.28 11.49
C VAL A 54 -6.60 37.91 12.80
N ARG A 55 -6.55 37.16 13.90
CA ARG A 55 -6.90 37.70 15.23
C ARG A 55 -5.65 38.17 15.96
N CYS A 56 -5.68 39.40 16.47
CA CYS A 56 -4.52 40.03 17.11
C CYS A 56 -4.63 40.01 18.63
N GLY A 57 -4.03 39.01 19.28
CA GLY A 57 -4.08 38.89 20.74
C GLY A 57 -5.50 38.74 21.30
N MET A 58 -5.67 39.05 22.59
CA MET A 58 -6.96 38.93 23.31
C MET A 58 -7.81 40.22 23.29
N SER A 59 -7.20 41.37 22.97
CA SER A 59 -7.89 42.63 22.78
C SER A 59 -8.32 42.75 21.32
N ASN A 60 -9.58 43.14 21.05
CA ASN A 60 -10.06 43.48 19.71
C ASN A 60 -9.46 44.81 19.21
N ASP A 61 -8.15 45.01 19.36
CA ASP A 61 -7.40 46.21 19.00
C ASP A 61 -6.26 45.82 18.04
N SER A 62 -6.01 46.65 17.02
CA SER A 62 -4.93 46.45 16.07
C SER A 62 -3.53 46.61 16.69
N LYS A 63 -3.42 47.26 17.86
CA LYS A 63 -2.15 47.43 18.57
C LYS A 63 -1.51 46.12 19.03
N SER A 64 -2.31 45.08 19.27
CA SER A 64 -1.80 43.74 19.63
C SER A 64 -1.35 42.91 18.43
N CYS A 65 -1.51 43.40 17.19
CA CYS A 65 -1.04 42.72 15.99
C CYS A 65 0.46 42.93 15.71
N GLY A 66 1.11 43.83 16.45
CA GLY A 66 2.46 44.30 16.16
C GLY A 66 2.54 45.31 15.01
N THR A 67 3.76 45.65 14.60
CA THR A 67 3.97 46.64 13.54
C THR A 67 3.54 46.07 12.19
N SER A 68 2.95 46.90 11.32
CA SER A 68 2.46 46.52 9.98
C SER A 68 3.53 46.61 8.89
N GLY A 69 4.80 46.80 9.26
CA GLY A 69 5.94 46.80 8.33
C GLY A 69 5.88 47.87 7.23
N GLY A 70 5.18 48.98 7.41
CA GLY A 70 4.98 50.02 6.38
C GLY A 70 3.58 50.06 5.77
N SER A 71 2.74 49.07 6.08
CA SER A 71 1.31 49.04 5.72
C SER A 71 0.42 49.48 6.89
N SER A 72 -0.88 49.18 6.86
CA SER A 72 -1.81 49.44 7.98
C SER A 72 -2.70 48.24 8.27
N TRP A 73 -2.93 47.95 9.55
CA TRP A 73 -3.96 47.00 9.97
C TRP A 73 -5.35 47.59 9.76
N VAL A 74 -6.20 46.87 9.02
CA VAL A 74 -7.59 47.22 8.75
C VAL A 74 -8.47 46.23 9.48
N SER A 75 -9.48 46.74 10.20
CA SER A 75 -10.45 45.87 10.87
C SER A 75 -11.32 45.15 9.85
N SER A 76 -11.58 43.88 10.10
CA SER A 76 -12.57 43.05 9.43
C SER A 76 -13.69 42.67 10.41
N ASP A 77 -14.74 42.04 9.89
CA ASP A 77 -15.86 41.58 10.68
C ASP A 77 -15.41 40.55 11.74
N GLY A 78 -16.05 40.56 12.92
CA GLY A 78 -15.77 39.61 13.99
C GLY A 78 -14.53 39.90 14.87
N GLY A 79 -14.00 41.13 14.81
CA GLY A 79 -12.83 41.53 15.61
C GLY A 79 -11.51 40.99 15.05
N LEU A 80 -11.48 40.70 13.76
CA LEU A 80 -10.27 40.30 13.03
C LEU A 80 -9.62 41.53 12.38
N PHE A 81 -8.36 41.42 12.04
CA PHE A 81 -7.59 42.45 11.36
C PHE A 81 -6.81 41.85 10.19
N TYR A 82 -6.61 42.61 9.12
CA TYR A 82 -5.75 42.21 8.01
C TYR A 82 -4.85 43.37 7.60
N ILE A 83 -3.75 43.08 6.94
CA ILE A 83 -2.88 44.10 6.37
C ILE A 83 -3.49 44.59 5.05
N ALA A 84 -3.71 45.91 4.93
CA ALA A 84 -4.35 46.51 3.75
C ALA A 84 -3.63 46.19 2.44
N ASP A 85 -2.30 46.11 2.52
CA ASP A 85 -1.42 45.92 1.38
C ASP A 85 -0.17 45.13 1.80
N CYS A 86 -0.13 43.86 1.40
CA CYS A 86 1.00 42.97 1.68
C CYS A 86 2.23 43.24 0.79
N SER A 87 2.09 44.02 -0.29
CA SER A 87 3.20 44.38 -1.17
C SER A 87 4.04 45.54 -0.62
N ASN A 88 3.51 46.28 0.37
CA ASN A 88 4.18 47.38 1.07
C ASN A 88 4.74 46.99 2.45
N ILE A 89 4.85 45.69 2.75
CA ILE A 89 5.63 45.24 3.89
C ILE A 89 7.11 45.44 3.52
N GLY A 90 7.70 46.54 3.98
CA GLY A 90 9.13 46.80 3.89
C GLY A 90 9.95 45.80 4.71
N THR A 91 11.17 46.15 5.07
CA THR A 91 11.98 45.33 5.99
C THR A 91 11.24 45.16 7.31
N LEU A 92 10.89 43.92 7.63
CA LEU A 92 10.25 43.58 8.89
C LEU A 92 11.27 43.80 10.02
N SER A 93 10.86 44.52 11.07
CA SER A 93 11.57 44.57 12.34
C SER A 93 10.52 44.50 13.44
N GLN A 94 10.68 43.56 14.37
CA GLN A 94 9.66 43.24 15.39
C GLN A 94 8.37 42.66 14.77
N ALA A 95 8.52 41.78 13.78
CA ALA A 95 7.41 41.00 13.25
C ALA A 95 6.90 39.95 14.25
N PHE A 96 5.61 39.62 14.12
CA PHE A 96 4.95 38.55 14.86
C PHE A 96 4.32 37.57 13.88
N ASP A 97 4.04 36.33 14.31
CA ASP A 97 3.37 35.32 13.48
C ASP A 97 2.08 35.85 12.80
N THR A 98 1.40 36.80 13.44
CA THR A 98 0.21 37.47 12.92
C THR A 98 0.44 38.17 11.57
N ILE A 99 1.60 38.80 11.35
CA ILE A 99 1.92 39.43 10.06
C ILE A 99 2.24 38.39 8.99
N CYS A 100 2.93 37.31 9.37
CA CYS A 100 3.28 36.20 8.49
C CYS A 100 2.03 35.45 8.03
N ALA A 101 1.13 35.12 8.96
CA ALA A 101 -0.14 34.49 8.67
C ALA A 101 -1.09 35.38 7.82
N SER A 102 -1.04 36.71 8.00
CA SER A 102 -1.90 37.61 7.21
C SER A 102 -1.39 37.77 5.78
N CYS A 103 -0.09 38.00 5.57
CA CYS A 103 0.42 38.36 4.24
C CYS A 103 1.11 37.24 3.45
N PHE A 104 1.51 36.17 4.11
CA PHE A 104 2.21 35.05 3.50
C PHE A 104 1.38 33.78 3.64
N SER A 105 0.20 33.78 3.02
CA SER A 105 -0.67 32.60 2.97
C SER A 105 0.06 31.44 2.28
N GLY A 106 0.24 30.32 2.98
CA GLY A 106 0.98 29.16 2.46
C GLY A 106 1.92 28.59 3.51
N SER A 107 3.14 28.22 3.11
CA SER A 107 4.10 27.57 4.00
C SER A 107 4.74 28.51 5.03
N LEU A 108 4.81 29.83 4.82
CA LEU A 108 5.57 30.76 5.67
C LEU A 108 4.72 31.45 6.74
N GLN A 109 4.16 30.67 7.67
CA GLN A 109 3.20 31.18 8.65
C GLN A 109 3.82 31.73 9.95
N PHE A 110 5.11 31.49 10.18
CA PHE A 110 5.75 31.80 11.46
C PHE A 110 6.81 32.89 11.25
N VAL A 111 6.98 33.78 12.22
CA VAL A 111 8.11 34.70 12.20
C VAL A 111 9.40 33.92 12.47
N ASN A 112 10.48 34.29 11.80
CA ASN A 112 11.80 33.77 12.13
C ASN A 112 12.24 34.29 13.52
N SER A 113 13.25 33.65 14.11
CA SER A 113 13.74 34.05 15.43
C SER A 113 14.13 35.53 15.45
N ASN A 114 14.81 36.04 14.41
CA ASN A 114 15.24 37.44 14.34
C ASN A 114 14.11 38.47 14.22
N GLN A 115 12.85 38.05 14.10
CA GLN A 115 11.69 38.93 13.89
C GLN A 115 11.81 39.84 12.66
N ASP A 116 12.57 39.41 11.65
CA ASP A 116 12.86 40.15 10.42
C ASP A 116 12.39 39.44 9.14
N GLY A 117 11.72 38.30 9.28
CA GLY A 117 11.17 37.53 8.16
C GLY A 117 10.20 36.44 8.59
N CYS A 118 9.61 35.76 7.62
CA CYS A 118 8.70 34.64 7.85
C CYS A 118 9.37 33.31 7.43
N GLN A 119 9.07 32.24 8.14
CA GLN A 119 9.58 30.89 7.95
C GLN A 119 8.45 29.86 8.02
N SER A 120 8.74 28.64 7.56
CA SER A 120 7.73 27.59 7.46
C SER A 120 7.60 26.66 8.65
N THR A 121 8.52 26.76 9.61
CA THR A 121 8.52 25.94 10.82
C THR A 121 8.44 26.85 12.04
N PRO A 122 7.59 26.56 13.03
CA PRO A 122 7.61 27.29 14.29
C PRO A 122 8.93 27.02 15.03
N SER A 123 9.41 28.01 15.77
CA SER A 123 10.56 27.84 16.67
C SER A 123 10.22 26.79 17.74
N MET A 124 11.13 25.85 17.98
CA MET A 124 10.95 24.71 18.87
C MET A 124 11.36 25.03 20.31
N VAL A 125 10.98 24.15 21.25
CA VAL A 125 11.49 24.18 22.63
C VAL A 125 13.01 24.14 22.62
N GLY A 126 13.65 25.10 23.30
CA GLY A 126 15.11 25.27 23.30
C GLY A 126 15.66 26.28 22.27
N ASP A 127 14.84 26.76 21.32
CA ASP A 127 15.29 27.82 20.41
C ASP A 127 15.37 29.18 21.12
N ASN A 128 16.44 29.92 20.84
CA ASN A 128 16.62 31.29 21.33
C ASN A 128 15.76 32.25 20.48
N ALA A 129 14.80 32.91 21.13
CA ALA A 129 14.01 33.99 20.57
C ALA A 129 14.51 35.36 21.12
N PRO A 130 14.91 36.31 20.27
CA PRO A 130 15.32 37.68 20.64
C PRO A 130 14.11 38.53 21.04
N CYS A 131 13.46 38.15 22.13
CA CYS A 131 12.26 38.80 22.64
C CYS A 131 12.40 39.27 24.09
N GLN A 132 13.62 39.29 24.62
CA GLN A 132 13.87 39.82 25.94
C GLN A 132 13.76 41.35 25.92
N LYS A 133 12.85 41.89 26.73
CA LYS A 133 12.74 43.33 26.95
C LYS A 133 13.04 43.63 28.42
N ASP A 134 13.98 44.55 28.64
CA ASP A 134 14.42 44.98 29.98
C ASP A 134 14.86 43.82 30.90
N GLY A 135 15.46 42.78 30.30
CA GLY A 135 15.95 41.62 31.04
C GLY A 135 14.87 40.59 31.42
N VAL A 136 13.60 40.80 31.06
CA VAL A 136 12.48 39.91 31.39
C VAL A 136 12.04 39.12 30.16
N CYS A 137 11.88 37.80 30.35
CA CYS A 137 11.26 36.90 29.40
C CYS A 137 9.82 36.66 29.84
N SER A 138 8.86 37.25 29.13
CA SER A 138 7.43 37.09 29.42
C SER A 138 6.64 36.80 28.15
N TYR A 139 5.46 36.18 28.29
CA TYR A 139 4.56 35.98 27.16
C TYR A 139 4.14 37.31 26.49
N ILE A 140 4.19 38.43 27.23
CA ILE A 140 3.88 39.78 26.73
C ILE A 140 5.00 40.28 25.81
N THR A 141 6.25 39.96 26.13
CA THR A 141 7.42 40.42 25.36
C THR A 141 7.78 39.48 24.21
N CYS A 142 7.43 38.20 24.32
CA CYS A 142 7.78 37.15 23.35
C CYS A 142 6.70 36.74 22.37
N GLY A 143 5.47 37.22 22.51
CA GLY A 143 4.40 37.02 21.53
C GLY A 143 3.91 35.56 21.44
N SER A 144 2.90 35.23 22.26
CA SER A 144 2.04 34.02 22.18
C SER A 144 2.68 32.65 22.51
N PRO A 145 1.87 31.65 22.91
CA PRO A 145 0.78 31.67 23.91
C PRO A 145 1.31 31.58 25.36
N GLN A 146 0.45 31.90 26.34
CA GLN A 146 0.68 31.75 27.79
C GLN A 146 1.07 30.32 28.24
N ALA A 147 0.98 29.34 27.35
CA ALA A 147 1.32 27.94 27.63
C ALA A 147 2.83 27.68 27.70
N PHE A 148 3.68 28.62 27.29
CA PHE A 148 5.13 28.46 27.28
C PHE A 148 5.80 29.14 28.48
N ASN A 149 6.61 28.37 29.21
CA ASN A 149 7.53 28.93 30.19
C ASN A 149 8.78 29.43 29.46
N TRP A 150 8.93 30.74 29.42
CA TRP A 150 10.10 31.41 28.84
C TRP A 150 11.16 31.63 29.91
N LEU A 151 12.36 31.10 29.68
CA LEU A 151 13.53 31.37 30.52
C LEU A 151 14.53 32.27 29.81
N LYS A 152 15.31 32.99 30.62
CA LYS A 152 16.46 33.76 30.14
C LYS A 152 17.58 32.79 29.75
N SER A 153 18.13 32.95 28.55
CA SER A 153 19.31 32.20 28.14
C SER A 153 20.52 32.63 28.97
N ASN A 154 21.29 31.68 29.51
CA ASN A 154 22.37 31.99 30.46
C ASN A 154 23.44 32.88 29.80
N GLY A 155 23.59 34.10 30.32
CA GLY A 155 24.56 35.08 29.81
C GLY A 155 24.07 35.92 28.62
N ASP A 156 22.88 35.66 28.10
CA ASP A 156 22.27 36.44 27.02
C ASP A 156 21.30 37.49 27.59
N THR A 157 21.47 38.74 27.16
CA THR A 157 20.59 39.86 27.57
C THR A 157 19.55 40.21 26.51
N LYS A 158 19.48 39.46 25.41
CA LYS A 158 18.56 39.70 24.29
C LYS A 158 17.66 38.50 24.03
N ASN A 159 18.08 37.29 24.39
CA ASN A 159 17.36 36.07 24.02
C ASN A 159 16.68 35.36 25.20
N CYS A 160 15.47 34.86 24.94
CA CYS A 160 14.71 33.96 25.78
C CYS A 160 14.59 32.60 25.07
N TYR A 161 14.51 31.50 25.82
CA TYR A 161 14.20 30.19 25.24
C TYR A 161 12.98 29.58 25.93
N ILE A 162 12.25 28.76 25.19
CA ILE A 162 11.12 27.99 25.73
C ILE A 162 11.71 26.83 26.53
N GLN A 163 11.50 26.79 27.85
CA GLN A 163 11.98 25.71 28.72
C GLN A 163 11.04 24.51 28.67
N SER A 164 9.74 24.75 28.76
CA SER A 164 8.70 23.72 28.78
C SER A 164 7.34 24.32 28.45
N LEU A 165 6.43 23.47 27.97
CA LEU A 165 4.99 23.76 28.06
C LEU A 165 4.58 23.65 29.53
N GLN A 166 4.00 24.69 30.12
CA GLN A 166 3.28 24.51 31.39
C GLN A 166 1.98 23.80 31.07
N ALA A 167 1.81 22.59 31.62
CA ALA A 167 0.50 21.97 31.74
C ALA A 167 -0.35 22.89 32.63
N LEU A 168 -1.12 23.79 32.02
CA LEU A 168 -2.14 24.56 32.72
C LEU A 168 -3.32 23.62 32.96
N PRO A 169 -3.62 23.22 34.21
CA PRO A 169 -4.68 22.24 34.46
C PRO A 169 -6.09 22.76 34.17
N ASN A 170 -6.26 24.02 33.74
CA ASN A 170 -7.55 24.62 33.38
C ASN A 170 -7.37 25.75 32.36
N ILE A 171 -7.23 25.42 31.06
CA ILE A 171 -7.47 26.41 30.00
C ILE A 171 -8.99 26.56 29.86
N PRO A 172 -9.56 27.78 29.93
CA PRO A 172 -10.98 28.00 29.68
C PRO A 172 -11.39 27.39 28.33
N VAL A 173 -12.42 26.55 28.37
CA VAL A 173 -13.04 25.91 27.20
C VAL A 173 -13.35 26.96 26.12
N GLY A 174 -12.61 26.94 25.02
CA GLY A 174 -12.76 27.90 23.92
C GLY A 174 -11.51 28.17 23.07
N PHE A 175 -10.32 27.74 23.52
CA PHE A 175 -9.06 27.90 22.78
C PHE A 175 -8.51 26.54 22.31
N SER A 176 -8.48 26.31 21.00
CA SER A 176 -7.84 25.16 20.37
C SER A 176 -6.42 25.52 19.93
N ILE A 177 -5.47 25.50 20.88
CA ILE A 177 -4.07 25.92 20.61
C ILE A 177 -3.09 24.76 20.54
N LEU A 178 -3.41 23.59 21.11
CA LEU A 178 -2.54 22.43 21.06
C LEU A 178 -2.77 21.65 19.77
N ASN A 179 -1.66 21.25 19.14
CA ASN A 179 -1.64 20.28 18.06
C ASN A 179 -0.80 19.06 18.48
N ASP A 180 -0.88 17.99 17.70
CA ASP A 180 -0.17 16.74 18.02
C ASP A 180 1.33 16.94 18.15
N TYR A 181 1.93 17.80 17.33
CA TYR A 181 3.36 18.07 17.36
C TYR A 181 3.79 18.71 18.69
N MET A 182 2.99 19.64 19.22
CA MET A 182 3.23 20.25 20.53
C MET A 182 3.13 19.21 21.65
N CYS A 183 2.12 18.34 21.62
CA CYS A 183 1.94 17.29 22.62
C CYS A 183 3.05 16.25 22.58
N GLN A 184 3.45 15.80 21.38
CA GLN A 184 4.53 14.83 21.23
C GLN A 184 5.89 15.37 21.68
N SER A 185 6.13 16.66 21.44
CA SER A 185 7.38 17.32 21.83
C SER A 185 7.47 17.53 23.35
N ALA A 186 6.33 17.69 24.03
CA ALA A 186 6.28 17.90 25.47
C ALA A 186 6.31 16.59 26.28
N ASP A 187 5.44 15.64 25.92
CA ASP A 187 5.11 14.48 26.76
C ASP A 187 5.54 13.14 26.15
N GLY A 188 6.02 13.15 24.89
CA GLY A 188 6.52 11.98 24.18
C GLY A 188 5.61 11.49 23.05
N ALA A 189 6.13 10.58 22.23
CA ALA A 189 5.53 10.20 20.94
C ALA A 189 4.11 9.58 21.01
N THR A 190 3.66 9.15 22.19
CA THR A 190 2.31 8.58 22.42
C THR A 190 1.26 9.62 22.84
N TYR A 191 1.65 10.89 22.99
CA TYR A 191 0.75 11.97 23.36
C TYR A 191 0.28 12.77 22.15
N PHE A 192 -1.03 13.00 22.06
CA PHE A 192 -1.66 13.73 20.96
C PHE A 192 -2.57 14.82 21.53
N ALA A 193 -2.84 15.87 20.76
CA ALA A 193 -3.84 16.84 21.17
C ALA A 193 -5.21 16.16 21.17
N ASN A 194 -6.05 16.42 22.17
CA ASN A 194 -7.43 15.96 22.15
C ASN A 194 -8.20 16.60 20.98
N SER A 195 -9.43 16.15 20.72
CA SER A 195 -10.22 16.63 19.56
C SER A 195 -10.58 18.13 19.62
N TYR A 196 -10.28 18.82 20.73
CA TYR A 196 -10.52 20.25 20.92
C TYR A 196 -9.22 21.08 20.97
N GLY A 197 -8.05 20.46 20.90
CA GLY A 197 -6.76 21.13 21.10
C GLY A 197 -6.60 21.79 22.46
N SER A 198 -7.30 21.30 23.50
CA SER A 198 -7.33 21.90 24.84
C SER A 198 -6.36 21.24 25.82
N TYR A 199 -6.01 19.96 25.62
CA TYR A 199 -4.96 19.27 26.40
C TYR A 199 -4.38 18.08 25.62
N CYS A 200 -3.23 17.59 26.07
CA CYS A 200 -2.55 16.42 25.52
C CYS A 200 -3.07 15.14 26.19
N VAL A 201 -3.28 14.11 25.39
CA VAL A 201 -3.78 12.81 25.83
C VAL A 201 -2.91 11.68 25.32
N GLU A 202 -2.65 10.70 26.18
CA GLU A 202 -1.99 9.47 25.79
C GLU A 202 -2.98 8.55 25.06
N THR A 203 -2.78 8.33 23.78
CA THR A 203 -3.68 7.55 22.93
C THR A 203 -2.88 6.79 21.87
N SER A 204 -3.50 5.79 21.24
CA SER A 204 -2.81 4.96 20.25
C SER A 204 -2.50 5.70 18.94
N ALA A 205 -3.21 6.79 18.66
CA ALA A 205 -3.04 7.64 17.49
C ALA A 205 -3.71 9.01 17.67
N SER A 206 -3.36 9.98 16.81
CA SER A 206 -3.94 11.32 16.76
C SER A 206 -5.46 11.35 16.90
N CYS A 207 -5.98 12.26 17.72
CA CYS A 207 -7.42 12.52 17.86
C CYS A 207 -8.04 13.25 16.65
N SER A 208 -7.22 13.62 15.66
CA SER A 208 -7.64 14.20 14.38
C SER A 208 -7.76 13.16 13.26
N ARG A 209 -7.63 11.86 13.57
CA ARG A 209 -7.68 10.79 12.56
C ARG A 209 -9.10 10.53 12.05
N ASN A 210 -9.18 10.01 10.82
CA ASN A 210 -10.45 9.72 10.13
C ASN A 210 -10.79 8.23 10.00
N LYS A 211 -10.03 7.35 10.65
CA LYS A 211 -10.23 5.90 10.63
C LYS A 211 -9.58 5.24 11.84
N ASN A 212 -9.95 3.98 12.08
CA ASN A 212 -9.43 3.14 13.16
C ASN A 212 -9.69 3.72 14.56
N TRP A 213 -10.81 4.41 14.73
CA TRP A 213 -11.31 4.75 16.07
C TRP A 213 -11.68 3.48 16.85
N ASN A 214 -11.31 3.42 18.11
CA ASN A 214 -11.87 2.50 19.09
C ASN A 214 -12.44 3.33 20.26
N ASP A 215 -13.25 2.72 21.12
CA ASP A 215 -13.93 3.48 22.18
C ASP A 215 -12.98 4.03 23.22
N LYS A 216 -11.87 3.33 23.49
CA LYS A 216 -10.83 3.83 24.39
C LYS A 216 -10.30 5.16 23.85
N ASP A 217 -9.94 5.20 22.58
CA ASP A 217 -9.46 6.43 21.97
C ASP A 217 -10.58 7.49 21.88
N CYS A 218 -11.84 7.12 21.58
CA CYS A 218 -12.94 8.08 21.53
C CYS A 218 -13.22 8.72 22.89
N ASN A 219 -13.20 7.93 23.96
CA ASN A 219 -13.37 8.39 25.32
C ASN A 219 -12.22 9.33 25.72
N ILE A 220 -10.98 8.95 25.43
CA ILE A 220 -9.79 9.76 25.73
C ILE A 220 -9.79 11.07 24.92
N CYS A 221 -10.02 10.99 23.61
CA CYS A 221 -9.95 12.14 22.69
C CYS A 221 -11.10 13.14 22.85
N ASN A 222 -12.28 12.69 23.29
CA ASN A 222 -13.45 13.55 23.46
C ASN A 222 -13.75 13.93 24.91
N ALA A 223 -12.99 13.42 25.88
CA ALA A 223 -13.15 13.80 27.28
C ALA A 223 -13.15 15.34 27.46
N ASN A 224 -13.92 15.81 28.44
CA ASN A 224 -13.92 17.21 28.91
C ASN A 224 -14.13 18.32 27.85
N GLY A 225 -14.68 18.00 26.67
CA GLY A 225 -15.03 19.00 25.65
C GLY A 225 -16.51 19.02 25.27
N ALA A 226 -16.85 19.82 24.25
CA ALA A 226 -18.24 20.07 23.85
C ALA A 226 -18.99 18.81 23.39
N ASN A 227 -18.29 17.80 22.88
CA ASN A 227 -18.81 16.49 22.51
C ASN A 227 -18.34 15.40 23.48
N SER A 228 -18.27 15.68 24.79
CA SER A 228 -17.95 14.68 25.82
C SER A 228 -18.90 13.48 25.85
N ALA A 229 -20.03 13.56 25.15
CA ALA A 229 -20.92 12.43 24.92
C ALA A 229 -20.41 11.47 23.83
N ASN A 230 -19.55 11.90 22.89
CA ASN A 230 -19.06 11.10 21.76
C ASN A 230 -17.92 10.15 22.18
N ILE A 231 -18.23 9.21 23.06
CA ILE A 231 -17.27 8.31 23.69
C ILE A 231 -17.17 6.93 23.01
N TYR A 232 -18.00 6.66 22.01
CA TYR A 232 -18.02 5.38 21.30
C TYR A 232 -17.48 5.55 19.88
N ALA A 233 -16.73 4.60 19.36
CA ALA A 233 -16.40 4.56 17.95
C ALA A 233 -17.63 4.15 17.13
N SER A 234 -17.84 4.80 16.00
CA SER A 234 -18.87 4.38 15.04
C SER A 234 -18.60 2.95 14.52
N SER A 235 -19.64 2.26 14.02
CA SER A 235 -19.48 0.92 13.40
C SER A 235 -18.43 0.91 12.29
N ASP A 236 -18.34 2.01 11.53
CA ASP A 236 -17.38 2.25 10.45
C ASP A 236 -16.04 2.85 10.94
N GLN A 237 -15.83 2.98 12.27
CA GLN A 237 -14.66 3.53 12.97
C GLN A 237 -14.03 4.77 12.32
N THR A 238 -14.83 5.56 11.60
CA THR A 238 -14.37 6.80 10.97
C THR A 238 -14.54 8.00 11.89
N GLN A 239 -15.38 7.86 12.93
CA GLN A 239 -15.74 8.93 13.84
C GLN A 239 -16.11 8.39 15.24
N CYS A 240 -16.24 9.29 16.20
CA CYS A 240 -16.80 9.00 17.51
C CYS A 240 -18.26 9.47 17.58
N THR A 241 -19.13 8.65 18.17
CA THR A 241 -20.57 8.84 18.32
C THR A 241 -20.97 8.79 19.78
N ASN A 242 -22.09 9.43 20.11
CA ASN A 242 -22.69 9.37 21.45
C ASN A 242 -23.58 8.15 21.66
N THR A 243 -23.80 7.37 20.60
CA THR A 243 -24.52 6.11 20.64
C THR A 243 -23.56 4.95 20.44
N VAL A 244 -23.82 3.90 21.20
CA VAL A 244 -23.17 2.61 21.05
C VAL A 244 -23.46 2.09 19.65
N SER A 245 -22.41 1.77 18.88
CA SER A 245 -22.63 1.12 17.60
C SER A 245 -23.09 -0.30 17.82
N ALA A 246 -24.36 -0.57 17.50
CA ALA A 246 -24.86 -1.92 17.33
C ALA A 246 -24.03 -2.65 16.27
N GLY A 247 -23.83 -3.95 16.48
CA GLY A 247 -23.23 -4.82 15.50
C GLY A 247 -24.14 -5.06 14.29
N VAL A 248 -23.59 -5.70 13.26
CA VAL A 248 -24.36 -6.13 12.08
C VAL A 248 -25.22 -7.35 12.45
N ASN A 249 -26.39 -7.45 11.83
CA ASN A 249 -27.27 -8.62 11.94
C ASN A 249 -26.57 -9.89 11.43
N VAL A 250 -26.65 -10.96 12.21
CA VAL A 250 -26.06 -12.27 11.92
C VAL A 250 -27.08 -13.39 12.13
N PRO A 251 -27.07 -14.44 11.28
CA PRO A 251 -28.14 -15.45 11.23
C PRO A 251 -27.95 -16.54 12.29
N CYS A 252 -28.08 -16.19 13.57
CA CYS A 252 -27.90 -17.11 14.69
C CYS A 252 -29.15 -17.26 15.57
N GLN A 253 -30.29 -16.67 15.17
CA GLN A 253 -31.53 -16.79 15.94
C GLN A 253 -32.14 -18.18 15.76
N THR A 254 -32.67 -18.77 16.83
CA THR A 254 -33.46 -20.02 16.76
C THR A 254 -34.64 -19.91 17.71
N GLY A 255 -35.84 -20.22 17.23
CA GLY A 255 -37.06 -20.14 18.04
C GLY A 255 -37.35 -18.73 18.58
N GLY A 256 -36.91 -17.68 17.88
CA GLY A 256 -37.12 -16.31 18.34
C GLY A 256 -36.12 -15.83 19.40
N SER A 257 -35.10 -16.61 19.76
CA SER A 257 -34.09 -16.27 20.78
C SER A 257 -32.68 -16.18 20.19
N CYS A 258 -31.87 -15.26 20.71
CA CYS A 258 -30.45 -15.09 20.37
C CYS A 258 -29.51 -15.94 21.24
N SER A 259 -30.04 -16.90 22.00
CA SER A 259 -29.27 -17.78 22.88
C SER A 259 -28.23 -18.64 22.15
N ASN A 260 -28.43 -18.90 20.85
CA ASN A 260 -27.54 -19.73 20.05
C ASN A 260 -26.35 -18.96 19.45
N CYS A 261 -26.30 -17.64 19.62
CA CYS A 261 -25.24 -16.79 19.07
C CYS A 261 -23.91 -16.87 19.85
N ASN A 262 -23.84 -17.67 20.93
CA ASN A 262 -22.68 -17.87 21.81
C ASN A 262 -21.83 -16.60 21.99
N SER A 263 -22.18 -15.78 22.96
CA SER A 263 -21.50 -14.51 23.16
C SER A 263 -20.27 -14.65 24.07
N PRO A 264 -19.14 -13.98 23.76
CA PRO A 264 -18.09 -13.77 24.75
C PRO A 264 -18.65 -13.11 26.02
N THR A 265 -18.06 -13.41 27.18
CA THR A 265 -18.45 -12.82 28.45
C THR A 265 -18.43 -11.28 28.36
N GLY A 266 -19.51 -10.64 28.80
CA GLY A 266 -19.65 -9.18 28.75
C GLY A 266 -20.34 -8.63 27.50
N PHE A 267 -20.68 -9.48 26.53
CA PHE A 267 -21.42 -9.08 25.33
C PHE A 267 -22.80 -9.73 25.31
N ALA A 268 -23.80 -8.99 24.83
CA ALA A 268 -25.17 -9.50 24.68
C ALA A 268 -25.61 -9.40 23.22
N PHE A 269 -26.27 -10.45 22.74
CA PHE A 269 -27.00 -10.39 21.47
C PHE A 269 -28.44 -9.95 21.73
N SER A 270 -28.96 -9.09 20.87
CA SER A 270 -30.37 -8.72 20.81
C SER A 270 -30.97 -9.13 19.47
N LYS A 271 -32.29 -9.30 19.44
CA LYS A 271 -33.03 -9.61 18.22
C LYS A 271 -32.93 -8.44 17.25
N SER A 272 -32.86 -8.74 15.95
CA SER A 272 -32.94 -7.74 14.89
C SER A 272 -34.11 -6.78 15.12
N THR A 273 -33.87 -5.48 14.94
CA THR A 273 -34.91 -4.44 15.00
C THR A 273 -35.71 -4.34 13.71
N ILE A 274 -35.32 -5.09 12.67
CA ILE A 274 -36.02 -5.12 11.38
C ILE A 274 -37.33 -5.90 11.57
N SER A 275 -38.45 -5.24 11.33
CA SER A 275 -39.78 -5.84 11.45
C SER A 275 -39.91 -7.09 10.57
N GLY A 276 -40.28 -8.22 11.18
CA GLY A 276 -40.45 -9.51 10.50
C GLY A 276 -39.17 -10.37 10.41
N ASP A 277 -38.02 -9.86 10.86
CA ASP A 277 -36.78 -10.63 10.90
C ASP A 277 -36.73 -11.52 12.14
N SER A 278 -37.10 -12.79 11.95
CA SER A 278 -37.05 -13.83 12.98
C SER A 278 -35.78 -14.68 12.95
N SER A 279 -34.82 -14.35 12.07
CA SER A 279 -33.65 -15.19 11.80
C SER A 279 -32.33 -14.55 12.26
N ASN A 280 -32.29 -13.23 12.47
CA ASN A 280 -31.05 -12.54 12.81
C ASN A 280 -31.03 -11.91 14.20
N CYS A 281 -29.83 -11.91 14.77
CA CYS A 281 -29.48 -11.20 15.99
C CYS A 281 -28.31 -10.26 15.72
N PHE A 282 -28.09 -9.27 16.59
CA PHE A 282 -26.91 -8.42 16.54
C PHE A 282 -26.32 -8.24 17.92
N VAL A 283 -25.02 -7.97 18.02
CA VAL A 283 -24.39 -7.62 19.29
C VAL A 283 -24.82 -6.20 19.66
N THR A 284 -25.40 -6.01 20.84
CA THR A 284 -25.97 -4.72 21.27
C THR A 284 -24.95 -3.59 21.32
N SER A 285 -23.71 -3.94 21.62
CA SER A 285 -22.59 -3.02 21.73
C SER A 285 -21.33 -3.76 21.28
N CYS A 286 -20.77 -3.34 20.16
CA CYS A 286 -19.44 -3.78 19.73
C CYS A 286 -18.32 -3.00 20.43
N SER A 287 -18.68 -2.20 21.43
CA SER A 287 -17.85 -1.15 22.00
C SER A 287 -17.42 -1.46 23.43
N ALA A 288 -16.76 -2.60 23.62
CA ALA A 288 -16.14 -2.91 24.90
C ALA A 288 -14.76 -2.25 25.00
N THR A 289 -14.38 -1.84 26.21
CA THR A 289 -13.05 -1.29 26.51
C THR A 289 -11.91 -2.24 26.13
N VAL A 290 -12.18 -3.55 26.06
CA VAL A 290 -11.26 -4.59 25.59
C VAL A 290 -12.03 -5.57 24.70
N PHE A 291 -11.59 -5.71 23.44
CA PHE A 291 -12.13 -6.74 22.55
C PHE A 291 -11.81 -8.14 23.13
N PRO A 292 -12.78 -9.07 23.17
CA PRO A 292 -12.59 -10.33 23.87
C PRO A 292 -11.50 -11.15 23.18
N THR A 293 -10.58 -11.68 23.98
CA THR A 293 -9.45 -12.50 23.49
C THR A 293 -9.76 -13.99 23.45
N THR A 294 -10.96 -14.39 23.88
CA THR A 294 -11.42 -15.79 23.95
C THR A 294 -12.92 -15.87 23.68
N GLY A 295 -13.40 -17.01 23.21
CA GLY A 295 -14.83 -17.25 22.96
C GLY A 295 -15.36 -16.56 21.71
N LEU A 296 -14.48 -16.07 20.82
CA LEU A 296 -14.87 -15.50 19.53
C LEU A 296 -15.45 -16.58 18.62
N ASN A 297 -16.51 -16.23 17.90
CA ASN A 297 -17.09 -17.05 16.84
C ASN A 297 -17.39 -16.17 15.61
N ASP A 298 -17.77 -16.81 14.50
CA ASP A 298 -18.06 -16.10 13.25
C ASP A 298 -19.20 -15.09 13.38
N TYR A 299 -20.21 -15.36 14.20
CA TYR A 299 -21.33 -14.45 14.42
C TYR A 299 -20.86 -13.18 15.13
N PHE A 300 -20.06 -13.30 16.18
CA PHE A 300 -19.49 -12.17 16.88
C PHE A 300 -18.53 -11.39 15.98
N CYS A 301 -17.61 -12.08 15.30
CA CYS A 301 -16.65 -11.45 14.39
C CYS A 301 -17.36 -10.73 13.24
N SER A 302 -18.38 -11.34 12.63
CA SER A 302 -19.17 -10.70 11.57
C SER A 302 -20.03 -9.54 12.08
N SER A 303 -20.50 -9.59 13.33
CA SER A 303 -21.31 -8.52 13.91
C SER A 303 -20.46 -7.31 14.30
N CYS A 304 -19.29 -7.53 14.91
CA CYS A 304 -18.49 -6.46 15.53
C CYS A 304 -17.17 -6.12 14.86
N SER A 305 -16.71 -6.91 13.88
CA SER A 305 -15.47 -6.64 13.16
C SER A 305 -15.75 -6.48 11.66
N LYS A 306 -15.39 -5.30 11.12
CA LYS A 306 -15.72 -4.95 9.73
C LYS A 306 -14.98 -5.79 8.69
N SER A 307 -13.66 -5.93 8.87
CA SER A 307 -12.78 -6.58 7.91
C SER A 307 -12.56 -8.04 8.26
N ASN A 308 -12.70 -8.40 9.53
CA ASN A 308 -12.38 -9.73 10.01
C ASN A 308 -13.66 -10.44 10.43
N LYS A 309 -14.30 -11.13 9.48
CA LYS A 309 -15.66 -11.67 9.65
C LYS A 309 -15.70 -13.04 10.31
N PHE A 310 -14.58 -13.76 10.34
CA PHE A 310 -14.53 -15.16 10.75
C PHE A 310 -13.63 -15.33 11.96
N ALA A 311 -14.01 -16.14 12.93
CA ALA A 311 -13.13 -16.48 14.04
C ALA A 311 -12.12 -17.56 13.62
N ASN A 312 -10.92 -17.53 14.19
CA ASN A 312 -10.02 -18.68 14.14
C ASN A 312 -10.59 -19.85 14.96
N LEU A 313 -10.04 -21.05 14.75
CA LEU A 313 -10.49 -22.26 15.45
C LEU A 313 -10.23 -22.22 16.97
N ALA A 314 -9.30 -21.37 17.43
CA ALA A 314 -9.04 -21.17 18.86
C ALA A 314 -10.08 -20.25 19.52
N GLY A 315 -10.89 -19.52 18.74
CA GLY A 315 -11.81 -18.50 19.25
C GLY A 315 -11.10 -17.32 19.92
N THR A 316 -9.89 -16.99 19.46
CA THR A 316 -9.02 -15.95 20.05
C THR A 316 -8.75 -14.76 19.13
N ALA A 317 -9.00 -14.89 17.82
CA ALA A 317 -8.89 -13.79 16.88
C ALA A 317 -10.00 -13.82 15.81
N CYS A 318 -10.44 -12.64 15.38
CA CYS A 318 -11.20 -12.48 14.15
C CYS A 318 -10.24 -12.31 12.96
N LEU A 319 -10.48 -13.03 11.87
CA LEU A 319 -9.67 -13.15 10.67
C LEU A 319 -10.31 -12.50 9.44
N ASN A 320 -9.50 -11.81 8.64
CA ASN A 320 -9.86 -11.40 7.28
C ASN A 320 -9.45 -12.51 6.30
N ILE A 321 -10.40 -13.41 6.05
CA ILE A 321 -10.31 -14.53 5.10
C ILE A 321 -11.62 -14.60 4.31
N GLN A 322 -11.64 -15.35 3.21
CA GLN A 322 -12.82 -15.40 2.32
C GLN A 322 -13.98 -16.23 2.89
N GLN A 323 -13.69 -17.20 3.75
CA GLN A 323 -14.67 -18.16 4.28
C GLN A 323 -14.33 -18.57 5.71
N SER A 324 -15.33 -19.03 6.45
CA SER A 324 -15.21 -19.53 7.82
C SER A 324 -14.12 -20.61 7.98
N CYS A 325 -13.52 -20.66 9.16
CA CYS A 325 -12.62 -21.75 9.56
C CYS A 325 -13.33 -23.08 9.84
N THR A 326 -14.67 -23.10 9.91
CA THR A 326 -15.45 -24.35 10.08
C THR A 326 -15.86 -24.98 8.75
N ARG A 327 -15.34 -24.47 7.62
CA ARG A 327 -15.67 -24.98 6.29
C ARG A 327 -15.04 -26.35 6.00
N THR A 328 -15.63 -27.08 5.06
CA THR A 328 -15.24 -28.45 4.70
C THR A 328 -14.56 -28.57 3.34
N SER A 329 -14.38 -27.46 2.62
CA SER A 329 -13.74 -27.43 1.29
C SER A 329 -13.16 -26.04 0.96
N ASN A 330 -12.44 -25.94 -0.15
CA ASN A 330 -11.78 -24.71 -0.63
C ASN A 330 -10.78 -24.15 0.40
N TRP A 331 -10.04 -25.03 1.06
CA TRP A 331 -8.91 -24.64 1.88
C TRP A 331 -7.75 -24.17 1.00
N PHE A 332 -7.15 -23.05 1.40
CA PHE A 332 -5.88 -22.55 0.87
C PHE A 332 -4.87 -22.49 2.03
N ASP A 333 -3.58 -22.61 1.72
CA ASP A 333 -2.52 -22.58 2.74
C ASP A 333 -2.61 -21.34 3.63
N SER A 334 -2.85 -20.17 3.02
CA SER A 334 -3.02 -18.91 3.76
C SER A 334 -4.19 -18.93 4.74
N ASP A 335 -5.23 -19.71 4.46
CA ASP A 335 -6.38 -19.85 5.36
C ASP A 335 -6.09 -20.88 6.46
N CYS A 336 -5.43 -21.98 6.13
CA CYS A 336 -5.04 -22.99 7.11
C CYS A 336 -4.12 -22.43 8.19
N GLU A 337 -3.13 -21.61 7.80
CA GLU A 337 -2.24 -20.93 8.74
C GLU A 337 -3.01 -19.99 9.68
N LYS A 338 -3.88 -19.13 9.14
CA LYS A 338 -4.67 -18.19 9.93
C LYS A 338 -5.70 -18.89 10.84
N CYS A 339 -6.40 -19.89 10.31
CA CYS A 339 -7.46 -20.59 11.03
C CYS A 339 -6.95 -21.45 12.19
N ASN A 340 -5.76 -22.06 12.07
CA ASN A 340 -5.19 -22.90 13.12
C ASN A 340 -4.31 -22.12 14.12
N ALA A 341 -4.09 -20.82 13.91
CA ALA A 341 -3.31 -19.98 14.81
C ALA A 341 -3.88 -20.03 16.23
N GLY A 342 -3.02 -20.31 17.22
CA GLY A 342 -3.40 -20.39 18.64
C GLY A 342 -4.10 -21.69 19.06
N THR A 343 -4.23 -22.68 18.18
CA THR A 343 -4.76 -24.01 18.53
C THR A 343 -3.64 -25.01 18.84
N ALA A 344 -3.97 -26.16 19.43
CA ALA A 344 -3.06 -27.32 19.50
C ALA A 344 -2.63 -27.83 18.10
N ASN A 345 -3.38 -27.47 17.05
CA ASN A 345 -3.11 -27.82 15.67
C ASN A 345 -2.40 -26.70 14.89
N ALA A 346 -1.70 -25.76 15.56
CA ALA A 346 -1.00 -24.66 14.88
C ALA A 346 0.04 -25.13 13.83
N ALA A 347 0.44 -26.40 13.85
CA ALA A 347 1.27 -27.01 12.80
C ALA A 347 0.51 -27.21 11.47
N LYS A 348 -0.82 -27.30 11.46
CA LYS A 348 -1.67 -27.54 10.28
C LYS A 348 -1.79 -26.33 9.37
N LYS A 349 -0.68 -25.95 8.74
CA LYS A 349 -0.54 -24.72 7.95
C LYS A 349 -0.89 -24.88 6.48
N TYR A 350 -1.08 -26.10 5.99
CA TYR A 350 -1.23 -26.36 4.56
C TYR A 350 -2.60 -26.95 4.25
N ALA A 351 -3.24 -26.51 3.18
CA ALA A 351 -4.47 -27.12 2.70
C ALA A 351 -4.14 -28.47 2.07
N SER A 352 -4.92 -29.52 2.37
CA SER A 352 -4.77 -30.83 1.73
C SER A 352 -4.89 -30.73 0.21
N ALA A 353 -4.34 -31.71 -0.52
CA ALA A 353 -4.34 -31.70 -1.99
C ALA A 353 -5.76 -31.64 -2.61
N ASP A 354 -6.76 -32.17 -1.91
CA ASP A 354 -8.18 -32.11 -2.29
C ASP A 354 -8.91 -30.85 -1.77
N GLN A 355 -8.19 -29.96 -1.09
CA GLN A 355 -8.66 -28.72 -0.46
C GLN A 355 -9.79 -28.91 0.56
N LYS A 356 -9.94 -30.10 1.14
CA LYS A 356 -11.00 -30.40 2.12
C LYS A 356 -10.60 -30.24 3.58
N SER A 357 -9.31 -30.18 3.86
CA SER A 357 -8.78 -30.12 5.23
C SER A 357 -7.47 -29.33 5.31
N CYS A 358 -7.00 -29.06 6.52
CA CYS A 358 -5.64 -28.58 6.77
C CYS A 358 -4.78 -29.71 7.33
N ILE A 359 -3.52 -29.76 6.90
CA ILE A 359 -2.52 -30.75 7.28
C ILE A 359 -1.22 -30.06 7.72
N ASP A 360 -0.41 -30.79 8.49
CA ASP A 360 0.82 -30.27 9.14
C ASP A 360 2.04 -30.21 8.22
N SER A 361 1.96 -30.88 7.08
CA SER A 361 3.01 -31.02 6.09
C SER A 361 2.46 -30.62 4.72
N LEU A 362 3.29 -29.95 3.92
CA LEU A 362 2.87 -29.49 2.59
C LEU A 362 2.44 -30.73 1.76
N PRO A 363 1.21 -30.79 1.24
CA PRO A 363 0.69 -32.01 0.63
C PRO A 363 1.50 -32.34 -0.59
N SER A 364 2.14 -33.52 -0.62
CA SER A 364 2.89 -33.99 -1.79
C SER A 364 2.05 -33.80 -3.06
N ILE A 365 2.42 -32.85 -3.91
CA ILE A 365 1.80 -32.68 -5.22
C ILE A 365 2.45 -33.74 -6.12
N PRO A 366 1.72 -34.80 -6.52
CA PRO A 366 2.27 -35.77 -7.43
C PRO A 366 2.58 -35.07 -8.75
N GLY A 367 3.72 -35.37 -9.33
CA GLY A 367 4.06 -34.90 -10.67
C GLY A 367 3.15 -35.51 -11.74
N ASN A 368 3.21 -34.94 -12.94
CA ASN A 368 2.54 -35.53 -14.10
C ASN A 368 3.19 -36.87 -14.47
N LEU A 369 2.40 -37.71 -15.14
CA LEU A 369 2.88 -38.94 -15.76
C LEU A 369 3.87 -38.61 -16.89
N VAL A 370 5.01 -39.31 -16.91
CA VAL A 370 6.04 -39.21 -17.95
C VAL A 370 6.39 -40.61 -18.48
N PRO A 371 6.57 -40.76 -19.81
CA PRO A 371 6.72 -42.05 -20.48
C PRO A 371 8.16 -42.58 -20.39
N CYS A 372 8.59 -42.93 -19.19
CA CYS A 372 9.96 -43.39 -18.93
C CYS A 372 10.04 -44.77 -18.27
N GLN A 373 8.94 -45.52 -18.20
CA GLN A 373 8.93 -46.86 -17.61
C GLN A 373 9.52 -47.90 -18.58
N THR A 374 10.48 -48.69 -18.11
CA THR A 374 11.03 -49.83 -18.87
C THR A 374 10.93 -51.11 -18.03
N GLY A 375 10.35 -52.17 -18.59
CA GLY A 375 10.26 -53.47 -17.92
C GLY A 375 9.45 -53.47 -16.63
N GLY A 376 8.44 -52.59 -16.50
CA GLY A 376 7.62 -52.52 -15.29
C GLY A 376 8.17 -51.63 -14.17
N SER A 377 9.37 -51.08 -14.34
CA SER A 377 10.07 -50.26 -13.34
C SER A 377 10.32 -48.83 -13.81
N CYS A 378 10.43 -47.90 -12.86
CA CYS A 378 10.76 -46.49 -13.12
C CYS A 378 12.26 -46.21 -13.07
N ASN A 379 13.11 -47.25 -13.10
CA ASN A 379 14.56 -47.10 -12.96
C ASN A 379 15.21 -46.40 -14.17
N SER A 380 14.55 -46.42 -15.33
CA SER A 380 14.97 -45.66 -16.52
C SER A 380 14.63 -44.17 -16.46
N CYS A 381 13.84 -43.74 -15.46
CA CYS A 381 13.54 -42.33 -15.26
C CYS A 381 14.68 -41.67 -14.48
N SER A 382 15.59 -40.98 -15.17
CA SER A 382 16.64 -40.21 -14.52
C SER A 382 16.02 -39.12 -13.63
N ALA A 383 16.16 -39.27 -12.31
CA ALA A 383 15.73 -38.30 -11.31
C ALA A 383 16.94 -37.58 -10.70
N PRO A 384 16.83 -36.28 -10.40
CA PRO A 384 17.78 -35.62 -9.52
C PRO A 384 17.82 -36.28 -8.14
N THR A 385 18.95 -36.15 -7.44
CA THR A 385 19.11 -36.65 -6.06
C THR A 385 17.99 -36.11 -5.17
N GLY A 386 17.35 -37.01 -4.40
CA GLY A 386 16.24 -36.67 -3.51
C GLY A 386 14.85 -36.81 -4.11
N PHE A 387 14.74 -37.20 -5.39
CA PHE A 387 13.46 -37.49 -6.04
C PHE A 387 13.34 -38.96 -6.44
N THR A 388 12.16 -39.52 -6.26
CA THR A 388 11.85 -40.90 -6.61
C THR A 388 10.67 -40.92 -7.56
N PHE A 389 10.86 -41.56 -8.72
CA PHE A 389 9.75 -41.90 -9.60
C PHE A 389 9.02 -43.12 -9.07
N THR A 390 7.69 -43.02 -8.99
CA THR A 390 6.79 -44.11 -8.68
C THR A 390 6.00 -44.50 -9.92
N LYS A 391 5.70 -45.79 -10.04
CA LYS A 391 4.88 -46.32 -11.14
C LYS A 391 3.46 -45.75 -11.07
N SER A 392 2.87 -45.45 -12.24
CA SER A 392 1.44 -45.15 -12.35
C SER A 392 0.60 -46.21 -11.65
N THR A 393 -0.39 -45.78 -10.86
CA THR A 393 -1.30 -46.68 -10.13
C THR A 393 -2.43 -47.20 -11.02
N ALA A 394 -2.63 -46.62 -12.21
CA ALA A 394 -3.59 -47.10 -13.18
C ALA A 394 -3.14 -48.48 -13.70
N SER A 395 -3.98 -49.50 -13.50
CA SER A 395 -3.68 -50.89 -13.89
C SER A 395 -3.42 -51.07 -15.39
N SER A 396 -3.92 -50.17 -16.22
CA SER A 396 -3.70 -50.13 -17.67
C SER A 396 -2.42 -49.40 -18.10
N ASP A 397 -1.74 -48.71 -17.19
CA ASP A 397 -0.58 -47.88 -17.52
C ASP A 397 0.72 -48.56 -17.10
N ASN A 398 1.35 -49.20 -18.08
CA ASN A 398 2.65 -49.84 -17.94
C ASN A 398 3.78 -49.04 -18.60
N THR A 399 3.53 -47.79 -18.98
CA THR A 399 4.48 -46.94 -19.72
C THR A 399 4.92 -45.72 -18.95
N ASN A 400 4.13 -45.27 -17.96
CA ASN A 400 4.39 -44.01 -17.29
C ASN A 400 4.77 -44.14 -15.80
N CYS A 401 5.61 -43.21 -15.39
CA CYS A 401 5.99 -42.98 -14.01
C CYS A 401 5.68 -41.53 -13.63
N PHE A 402 5.60 -41.23 -12.35
CA PHE A 402 5.47 -39.86 -11.86
C PHE A 402 6.34 -39.64 -10.63
N ILE A 403 6.73 -38.40 -10.37
CA ILE A 403 7.43 -38.04 -9.14
C ILE A 403 6.42 -37.95 -8.00
N THR A 404 6.65 -38.65 -6.89
CA THR A 404 5.69 -38.72 -5.78
C THR A 404 5.39 -37.36 -5.15
N SER A 405 6.38 -36.47 -5.12
CA SER A 405 6.23 -35.10 -4.65
C SER A 405 7.11 -34.14 -5.44
N CYS A 406 6.49 -33.14 -6.05
CA CYS A 406 7.19 -32.04 -6.73
C CYS A 406 7.52 -30.86 -5.81
N LEU A 407 7.31 -31.02 -4.50
CA LEU A 407 7.45 -29.96 -3.50
C LEU A 407 8.85 -29.91 -2.86
N ALA A 408 9.90 -29.89 -3.67
CA ALA A 408 11.19 -29.50 -3.11
C ALA A 408 11.20 -27.98 -2.87
N THR A 409 11.73 -27.57 -1.72
CA THR A 409 11.96 -26.17 -1.34
C THR A 409 12.83 -25.41 -2.37
N SER A 410 13.60 -26.14 -3.17
CA SER A 410 14.30 -25.63 -4.35
C SER A 410 14.34 -26.70 -5.44
N ILE A 411 14.05 -26.34 -6.69
CA ILE A 411 14.30 -27.20 -7.85
C ILE A 411 15.81 -27.52 -7.89
N PRO A 412 16.21 -28.80 -8.06
CA PRO A 412 17.61 -29.17 -8.20
C PRO A 412 18.27 -28.37 -9.31
N ILE A 413 19.44 -27.82 -9.03
CA ILE A 413 20.22 -27.04 -10.00
C ILE A 413 21.12 -27.91 -10.89
N THR A 414 21.08 -29.24 -10.74
CA THR A 414 21.89 -30.21 -11.49
C THR A 414 21.10 -31.48 -11.75
N ASN A 415 21.46 -32.20 -12.82
CA ASN A 415 20.88 -33.49 -13.21
C ASN A 415 19.37 -33.44 -13.49
N LEU A 416 18.84 -32.27 -13.89
CA LEU A 416 17.47 -32.17 -14.38
C LEU A 416 17.34 -32.93 -15.71
N SER A 417 16.24 -33.67 -15.84
CA SER A 417 15.87 -34.40 -17.05
C SER A 417 14.52 -33.91 -17.57
N ASP A 418 14.22 -34.16 -18.84
CA ASP A 418 12.89 -33.87 -19.41
C ASP A 418 11.78 -34.60 -18.62
N ASN A 419 12.05 -35.81 -18.13
CA ASN A 419 11.11 -36.55 -17.29
C ASN A 419 10.83 -35.82 -15.98
N TYR A 420 11.86 -35.27 -15.33
CA TYR A 420 11.67 -34.46 -14.13
C TYR A 420 10.89 -33.19 -14.45
N CYS A 421 11.30 -32.45 -15.47
CA CYS A 421 10.69 -31.17 -15.85
C CYS A 421 9.23 -31.36 -16.29
N GLY A 422 8.94 -32.35 -17.12
CA GLY A 422 7.57 -32.69 -17.51
C GLY A 422 6.69 -33.17 -16.35
N SER A 423 7.27 -33.85 -15.35
CA SER A 423 6.54 -34.30 -14.17
C SER A 423 6.26 -33.13 -13.21
N CYS A 424 7.26 -32.34 -12.85
CA CYS A 424 7.14 -31.34 -11.78
C CYS A 424 7.00 -29.88 -12.21
N ASN A 425 7.19 -29.55 -13.48
CA ASN A 425 7.10 -28.18 -13.99
C ASN A 425 6.23 -28.10 -15.25
N LYS A 426 4.92 -27.84 -15.05
CA LYS A 426 3.94 -27.83 -16.14
C LYS A 426 4.23 -26.82 -17.25
N ALA A 427 4.81 -25.67 -16.90
CA ALA A 427 5.12 -24.61 -17.86
C ALA A 427 6.43 -24.87 -18.62
N ASN A 428 7.41 -25.50 -17.96
CA ASN A 428 8.73 -25.74 -18.51
C ASN A 428 9.01 -27.25 -18.53
N GLN A 429 8.62 -27.91 -19.62
CA GLN A 429 8.58 -29.37 -19.68
C GLN A 429 9.91 -30.04 -20.00
N PHE A 430 10.90 -29.27 -20.46
CA PHE A 430 12.18 -29.82 -20.93
C PHE A 430 13.33 -29.33 -20.06
N ALA A 431 14.30 -30.18 -19.77
CA ALA A 431 15.55 -29.75 -19.17
C ALA A 431 16.37 -28.99 -20.22
N ASN A 432 17.07 -27.93 -19.82
CA ASN A 432 18.05 -27.29 -20.67
C ASN A 432 19.22 -28.25 -20.99
N SER A 433 20.08 -27.89 -21.94
CA SER A 433 21.19 -28.75 -22.38
C SER A 433 22.25 -29.04 -21.29
N TYR A 434 22.16 -28.39 -20.13
CA TYR A 434 23.07 -28.55 -19.00
C TYR A 434 22.46 -29.32 -17.82
N GLY A 435 21.15 -29.62 -17.87
CA GLY A 435 20.44 -30.23 -16.75
C GLY A 435 20.39 -29.34 -15.51
N THR A 436 20.40 -28.02 -15.66
CA THR A 436 20.42 -27.04 -14.55
C THR A 436 19.14 -26.23 -14.42
N ALA A 437 18.32 -26.17 -15.46
CA ALA A 437 17.00 -25.53 -15.42
C ALA A 437 15.99 -26.27 -16.28
N CYS A 438 14.71 -26.19 -15.91
CA CYS A 438 13.60 -26.55 -16.78
C CYS A 438 13.23 -25.34 -17.65
N VAL A 439 13.09 -25.54 -18.96
CA VAL A 439 12.81 -24.51 -19.96
C VAL A 439 11.55 -24.81 -20.77
N ASN A 440 10.86 -23.75 -21.20
CA ASN A 440 9.69 -23.83 -22.08
C ASN A 440 10.11 -23.86 -23.56
N SER A 441 10.78 -24.94 -23.97
CA SER A 441 11.10 -25.21 -25.37
C SER A 441 9.92 -25.92 -26.06
N LYS A 442 9.83 -25.84 -27.40
CA LYS A 442 8.85 -26.62 -28.17
C LYS A 442 9.19 -28.11 -28.23
N SER A 443 10.43 -28.48 -27.90
CA SER A 443 10.95 -29.86 -27.96
C SER A 443 12.13 -30.04 -27.01
N SER A 444 12.48 -31.30 -26.73
CA SER A 444 13.63 -31.67 -25.88
C SER A 444 14.92 -30.98 -26.31
N CYS A 445 15.66 -30.43 -25.33
CA CYS A 445 16.99 -29.87 -25.55
C CYS A 445 18.09 -30.93 -25.73
N SER A 446 17.71 -32.22 -25.66
CA SER A 446 18.58 -33.35 -25.98
C SER A 446 18.45 -33.82 -27.44
N LYS A 447 17.60 -33.16 -28.24
CA LYS A 447 17.37 -33.52 -29.65
C LYS A 447 18.64 -33.42 -30.49
N LYS A 448 18.76 -34.30 -31.50
CA LYS A 448 19.94 -34.40 -32.38
C LYS A 448 19.79 -33.69 -33.73
N GLN A 449 18.58 -33.23 -34.04
CA GLN A 449 18.27 -32.60 -35.32
C GLN A 449 17.08 -31.65 -35.19
N GLY A 450 16.89 -30.79 -36.19
CA GLY A 450 15.79 -29.83 -36.22
C GLY A 450 15.94 -28.71 -35.19
N TRP A 451 17.18 -28.32 -34.88
CA TRP A 451 17.45 -27.13 -34.08
C TRP A 451 17.05 -25.85 -34.83
N THR A 452 16.42 -24.93 -34.11
CA THR A 452 16.16 -23.56 -34.54
C THR A 452 16.94 -22.60 -33.64
N ASP A 453 17.16 -21.36 -34.09
CA ASP A 453 17.81 -20.33 -33.26
C ASP A 453 17.03 -20.10 -31.96
N GLU A 454 15.69 -20.13 -32.01
CA GLU A 454 14.82 -20.01 -30.83
C GLU A 454 15.06 -21.17 -29.85
N ASP A 455 15.11 -22.41 -30.33
CA ASP A 455 15.42 -23.57 -29.48
C ASP A 455 16.81 -23.44 -28.87
N CYS A 456 17.82 -23.01 -29.64
CA CYS A 456 19.18 -22.86 -29.14
C CYS A 456 19.29 -21.82 -28.02
N GLN A 457 18.59 -20.70 -28.15
CA GLN A 457 18.54 -19.66 -27.11
C GLN A 457 17.88 -20.16 -25.83
N ILE A 458 16.75 -20.86 -25.95
CA ILE A 458 16.01 -21.39 -24.79
C ILE A 458 16.79 -22.52 -24.12
N CYS A 459 17.28 -23.49 -24.90
CA CYS A 459 17.95 -24.70 -24.40
C CYS A 459 19.36 -24.45 -23.87
N ASN A 460 20.03 -23.38 -24.29
CA ASN A 460 21.37 -23.04 -23.80
C ASN A 460 21.38 -21.87 -22.79
N ALA A 461 20.20 -21.38 -22.36
CA ALA A 461 20.12 -20.34 -21.35
C ALA A 461 20.71 -20.78 -20.01
N ASN A 462 21.41 -19.86 -19.33
CA ASN A 462 21.92 -19.98 -17.96
C ASN A 462 22.90 -21.14 -17.71
N GLY A 463 23.54 -21.68 -18.75
CA GLY A 463 24.63 -22.65 -18.59
C GLY A 463 25.98 -22.14 -19.05
N SER A 464 27.01 -22.96 -18.84
CA SER A 464 28.42 -22.63 -19.08
C SER A 464 28.74 -22.30 -20.55
N SER A 465 27.92 -22.75 -21.50
CA SER A 465 28.06 -22.42 -22.93
C SER A 465 26.89 -21.59 -23.45
N SER A 466 26.43 -20.62 -22.65
CA SER A 466 25.39 -19.63 -23.01
C SER A 466 25.70 -18.85 -24.30
N THR A 467 26.88 -19.01 -24.87
CA THR A 467 27.26 -18.48 -26.18
C THR A 467 26.64 -19.23 -27.35
N ASN A 468 26.21 -20.50 -27.21
CA ASN A 468 25.69 -21.33 -28.32
C ASN A 468 24.23 -21.00 -28.67
N LEU A 469 24.02 -19.80 -29.21
CA LEU A 469 22.70 -19.20 -29.40
C LEU A 469 22.09 -19.44 -30.79
N TYR A 470 22.78 -20.11 -31.71
CA TYR A 470 22.34 -20.25 -33.09
C TYR A 470 22.32 -21.71 -33.53
N ALA A 471 21.34 -22.11 -34.33
CA ALA A 471 21.34 -23.44 -34.92
C ALA A 471 22.42 -23.54 -36.01
N SER A 472 23.11 -24.67 -36.08
CA SER A 472 24.04 -24.97 -37.17
C SER A 472 23.32 -25.02 -38.52
N GLN A 473 24.07 -24.85 -39.62
CA GLN A 473 23.49 -24.86 -40.97
C GLN A 473 22.75 -26.17 -41.31
N ASN A 474 23.24 -27.31 -40.81
CA ASN A 474 22.60 -28.62 -40.94
C ASN A 474 21.55 -28.91 -39.85
N LYS A 475 21.29 -27.96 -38.94
CA LYS A 475 20.33 -28.05 -37.82
C LYS A 475 20.55 -29.22 -36.86
N THR A 476 21.78 -29.74 -36.76
CA THR A 476 22.10 -30.88 -35.88
C THR A 476 22.61 -30.45 -34.50
N GLN A 477 23.04 -29.20 -34.35
CA GLN A 477 23.60 -28.68 -33.10
C GLN A 477 23.40 -27.17 -32.96
N CYS A 478 23.67 -26.63 -31.78
CA CYS A 478 23.77 -25.20 -31.55
C CYS A 478 25.24 -24.76 -31.58
N VAL A 479 25.49 -23.58 -32.15
CA VAL A 479 26.82 -22.98 -32.35
C VAL A 479 26.84 -21.55 -31.84
N SER A 480 28.03 -21.05 -31.50
CA SER A 480 28.19 -19.70 -30.93
C SER A 480 28.18 -18.58 -31.95
N ILE A 481 28.44 -18.89 -33.21
CA ILE A 481 28.48 -17.94 -34.31
C ILE A 481 27.33 -18.26 -35.24
N LYS A 482 26.47 -17.27 -35.50
CA LYS A 482 25.36 -17.42 -36.43
C LYS A 482 25.90 -17.84 -37.81
N PRO A 483 25.48 -19.00 -38.36
CA PRO A 483 25.93 -19.40 -39.69
C PRO A 483 25.51 -18.34 -40.70
N THR A 484 26.48 -17.63 -41.26
CA THR A 484 26.22 -16.72 -42.37
C THR A 484 25.93 -17.56 -43.61
N SER A 485 24.71 -17.46 -44.14
CA SER A 485 24.27 -18.11 -45.38
C SER A 485 25.11 -17.71 -46.62
N SER A 486 26.09 -16.81 -46.44
CA SER A 486 26.91 -16.20 -47.48
C SER A 486 28.08 -17.07 -48.00
N ALA A 487 28.39 -18.21 -47.39
CA ALA A 487 29.45 -19.09 -47.91
C ALA A 487 29.16 -19.59 -49.34
N SER A 488 27.88 -19.69 -49.72
CA SER A 488 27.49 -20.04 -51.09
C SER A 488 27.62 -18.87 -52.08
N GLN A 489 27.66 -17.61 -51.63
CA GLN A 489 27.84 -16.46 -52.53
C GLN A 489 29.30 -16.15 -52.82
N LEU A 490 30.22 -16.44 -51.88
CA LEU A 490 31.65 -16.17 -52.07
C LEU A 490 32.28 -17.12 -53.12
N MET A 491 31.83 -18.38 -53.18
CA MET A 491 32.28 -19.33 -54.21
C MET A 491 31.77 -18.96 -55.62
N VAL A 492 30.59 -18.36 -55.73
CA VAL A 492 30.06 -17.87 -57.02
C VAL A 492 30.84 -16.64 -57.49
N PHE A 493 31.24 -15.75 -56.58
CA PHE A 493 32.06 -14.59 -56.93
C PHE A 493 33.49 -14.96 -57.33
N ILE A 494 34.15 -15.90 -56.64
CA ILE A 494 35.47 -16.38 -57.05
C ILE A 494 35.38 -17.15 -58.38
N GLY A 495 34.32 -17.94 -58.59
CA GLY A 495 34.06 -18.60 -59.87
C GLY A 495 33.87 -17.61 -61.04
N LEU A 496 33.12 -16.53 -60.83
CA LEU A 496 32.93 -15.46 -61.83
C LEU A 496 34.23 -14.71 -62.12
N ILE A 497 35.04 -14.40 -61.10
CA ILE A 497 36.33 -13.73 -61.28
C ILE A 497 37.31 -14.63 -62.06
N VAL A 498 37.38 -15.92 -61.74
CA VAL A 498 38.24 -16.87 -62.48
C VAL A 498 37.76 -17.05 -63.92
N PHE A 499 36.44 -17.09 -64.15
CA PHE A 499 35.88 -17.19 -65.50
C PHE A 499 36.17 -15.92 -66.35
N SER A 500 36.10 -14.72 -65.75
CA SER A 500 36.45 -13.46 -66.43
C SER A 500 37.95 -13.23 -66.63
N ILE A 501 38.82 -14.02 -65.98
CA ILE A 501 40.27 -13.96 -66.21
C ILE A 501 40.71 -14.97 -67.27
N LEU A 502 39.95 -16.04 -67.48
CA LEU A 502 40.25 -17.12 -68.44
C LEU A 502 39.57 -16.97 -69.80
N PHE A 503 38.55 -16.11 -69.91
CA PHE A 503 37.84 -15.74 -71.14
C PHE A 503 37.75 -14.22 -71.26
#